data_AF-A0A285VWK1-F1
#
_entry.id   AF-A0A285VWK1-F1
#
_cell.length_a   1.000
_cell.length_b   1.000
_cell.length_c   1.000
_cell.angle_alpha   90.00
_cell.angle_beta   90.00
_cell.angle_gamma   90.00
#
_symmetry.space_group_name_H-M   'P 1'
#
loop_
_entity.id
_entity.type
_entity.pdbx_description
1 polymer ?
#
loop_
_entity_poly.entity_id
_entity_poly.type
_entity_poly.pdbx_seq_one_letter_code
_entity_poly.pdbx_strand_id
1 'polypeptide(L)'
;MNLDGLVDDQGVLSNLLGDDGLLDGLLGDDGLLGGDGLLGGLLDNSSDDTLGSLDGVLGEDGVLGGLLDGVTTGEATDDGLLDGLLGSDGALATLLDGEGGSGEGTLDGVTGEDGLVDDVLGPNGLVSGLLGSSTDEVVA
;
A
#
# COMPACT_ATOMS: atom_id res chain seq x y z
N MET A 1 -16.47 -16.05 58.54
CA MET A 1 -16.71 -15.76 57.11
C MET A 1 -17.16 -17.06 56.49
N ASN A 2 -18.27 -17.06 55.77
CA ASN A 2 -18.73 -18.25 55.06
C ASN A 2 -17.90 -18.38 53.78
N LEU A 3 -17.10 -19.46 53.67
CA LEU A 3 -16.27 -19.72 52.50
C LEU A 3 -17.04 -20.41 51.37
N ASP A 4 -18.24 -20.93 51.65
CA ASP A 4 -18.99 -21.75 50.71
C ASP A 4 -19.29 -20.96 49.43
N GLY A 5 -19.84 -19.74 49.54
CA GLY A 5 -20.12 -18.90 48.36
C GLY A 5 -18.88 -18.34 47.63
N LEU A 6 -17.66 -18.61 48.13
CA LEU A 6 -16.43 -18.26 47.44
C LEU A 6 -15.88 -19.43 46.62
N VAL A 7 -15.99 -20.66 47.12
CA VAL A 7 -15.26 -21.84 46.59
C VAL A 7 -16.19 -22.94 46.07
N ASP A 8 -17.49 -22.88 46.33
CA ASP A 8 -18.43 -23.83 45.73
C ASP A 8 -18.54 -23.67 44.20
N ASP A 9 -19.15 -24.65 43.56
CA ASP A 9 -19.24 -24.73 42.09
C ASP A 9 -19.99 -23.54 41.46
N GLN A 10 -20.71 -22.75 42.26
CA GLN A 10 -21.42 -21.53 41.85
C GLN A 10 -20.78 -20.26 42.45
N GLY A 11 -19.67 -20.44 43.14
CA GLY A 11 -19.00 -19.42 43.91
C GLY A 11 -18.25 -18.47 43.02
N VAL A 12 -17.87 -17.33 43.59
CA VAL A 12 -17.20 -16.27 42.83
C VAL A 12 -15.89 -16.74 42.19
N LEU A 13 -15.14 -17.64 42.85
CA LEU A 13 -13.91 -18.19 42.27
C LEU A 13 -14.19 -19.15 41.12
N SER A 14 -15.23 -19.99 41.21
CA SER A 14 -15.63 -20.90 40.12
C SER A 14 -16.02 -20.11 38.87
N ASN A 15 -16.83 -19.06 39.02
CA ASN A 15 -17.24 -18.20 37.90
C ASN A 15 -16.08 -17.38 37.29
N LEU A 16 -15.00 -17.16 38.03
CA LEU A 16 -13.85 -16.37 37.56
C LEU A 16 -12.76 -17.25 36.96
N LEU A 17 -12.45 -18.39 37.58
CA LEU A 17 -11.27 -19.23 37.30
C LEU A 17 -11.62 -20.64 36.81
N GLY A 18 -12.88 -21.05 36.85
CA GLY A 18 -13.29 -22.36 36.35
C GLY A 18 -13.17 -22.48 34.84
N ASP A 19 -13.35 -23.70 34.33
CA ASP A 19 -13.16 -24.08 32.92
C ASP A 19 -14.13 -23.39 31.93
N ASP A 20 -15.14 -22.67 32.43
CA ASP A 20 -16.03 -21.79 31.64
C ASP A 20 -16.11 -20.38 32.27
N GLY A 21 -15.16 -20.08 33.14
CA GLY A 21 -15.10 -18.84 33.90
C GLY A 21 -14.69 -17.66 33.03
N LEU A 22 -14.85 -16.44 33.55
CA LEU A 22 -14.49 -15.23 32.83
C LEU A 22 -13.02 -15.18 32.40
N LEU A 23 -12.11 -15.74 33.20
CA LEU A 23 -10.69 -15.80 32.84
C LEU A 23 -10.38 -16.92 31.85
N ASP A 24 -11.17 -17.99 31.82
CA ASP A 24 -11.04 -19.01 30.79
C ASP A 24 -11.47 -18.46 29.41
N GLY A 25 -12.64 -17.81 29.34
CA GLY A 25 -13.07 -17.13 28.11
C GLY A 25 -12.17 -15.96 27.66
N LEU A 26 -11.31 -15.44 28.54
CA LEU A 26 -10.36 -14.36 28.21
C LEU A 26 -8.95 -14.88 27.89
N LEU A 27 -8.44 -15.84 28.66
CA LEU A 27 -7.04 -16.29 28.65
C LEU A 27 -6.87 -17.78 28.36
N GLY A 28 -7.94 -18.57 28.39
CA GLY A 28 -7.93 -19.96 27.92
C GLY A 28 -7.61 -20.02 26.43
N ASP A 29 -7.27 -21.19 25.91
CA ASP A 29 -6.66 -21.34 24.58
C ASP A 29 -7.52 -20.73 23.45
N ASP A 30 -8.83 -20.92 23.51
CA ASP A 30 -9.83 -20.33 22.59
C ASP A 30 -10.34 -18.94 23.04
N GLY A 31 -9.92 -18.48 24.22
CA GLY A 31 -10.33 -17.22 24.82
C GLY A 31 -9.77 -16.02 24.05
N LEU A 32 -10.33 -14.81 24.25
CA LEU A 32 -9.99 -13.64 23.42
C LEU A 32 -8.47 -13.37 23.29
N LEU A 33 -7.70 -13.59 24.35
CA LEU A 33 -6.24 -13.43 24.43
C LEU A 33 -5.48 -14.77 24.45
N GLY A 34 -6.19 -15.90 24.35
CA GLY A 34 -5.60 -17.23 24.18
C GLY A 34 -4.90 -17.37 22.83
N GLY A 35 -4.01 -18.33 22.70
CA GLY A 35 -3.20 -18.54 21.49
C GLY A 35 -4.04 -18.68 20.22
N ASP A 36 -5.13 -19.43 20.30
CA ASP A 36 -6.06 -19.67 19.19
C ASP A 36 -7.22 -18.65 19.15
N GLY A 37 -7.23 -17.73 20.11
CA GLY A 37 -8.19 -16.64 20.23
C GLY A 37 -8.02 -15.52 19.21
N LEU A 38 -8.94 -14.54 19.22
CA LEU A 38 -8.90 -13.43 18.26
C LEU A 38 -7.59 -12.63 18.31
N LEU A 39 -7.14 -12.25 19.52
CA LEU A 39 -5.91 -11.47 19.68
C LEU A 39 -4.67 -12.36 19.67
N GLY A 40 -4.77 -13.61 20.13
CA GLY A 40 -3.71 -14.60 19.96
C GLY A 40 -3.42 -14.82 18.50
N GLY A 41 -4.40 -15.26 17.72
CA GLY A 41 -4.27 -15.46 16.27
C GLY A 41 -3.93 -14.19 15.48
N LEU A 42 -4.30 -12.99 15.94
CA LEU A 42 -3.87 -11.73 15.30
C LEU A 42 -2.38 -11.43 15.55
N LEU A 43 -1.86 -11.78 16.73
CA LEU A 43 -0.48 -11.56 17.15
C LEU A 43 0.39 -12.80 16.94
N ASP A 44 -0.22 -13.91 16.55
CA ASP A 44 0.47 -15.17 16.35
C ASP A 44 1.34 -15.05 15.11
N ASN A 45 2.64 -15.03 15.35
CA ASN A 45 3.69 -15.03 14.34
C ASN A 45 4.22 -16.47 14.13
N SER A 46 3.49 -17.48 14.61
CA SER A 46 3.78 -18.87 14.32
C SER A 46 3.51 -19.11 12.84
N SER A 47 4.59 -19.39 12.12
CA SER A 47 4.73 -19.27 10.68
C SER A 47 4.00 -20.36 9.86
N ASP A 48 2.96 -20.99 10.41
CA ASP A 48 2.53 -22.33 9.98
C ASP A 48 1.01 -22.52 9.86
N ASP A 49 0.23 -21.51 9.41
CA ASP A 49 -0.95 -21.74 8.51
C ASP A 49 -1.97 -20.58 8.52
N THR A 50 -1.85 -19.64 9.44
CA THR A 50 -2.64 -18.42 9.38
C THR A 50 -1.69 -17.27 9.50
N LEU A 51 -1.47 -16.58 8.39
CA LEU A 51 -1.12 -15.16 8.39
C LEU A 51 -2.04 -14.51 9.44
N GLY A 52 -1.57 -14.36 10.69
CA GLY A 52 -2.25 -13.53 11.67
C GLY A 52 -2.52 -12.24 10.91
N SER A 53 -3.74 -11.72 10.92
CA SER A 53 -4.17 -10.78 9.86
C SER A 53 -3.25 -9.56 9.70
N LEU A 54 -2.40 -9.30 10.69
CA LEU A 54 -1.31 -8.36 10.64
C LEU A 54 -0.08 -8.81 9.82
N ASP A 55 0.34 -10.08 9.83
CA ASP A 55 1.43 -10.62 9.01
C ASP A 55 1.08 -10.61 7.51
N GLY A 56 -0.14 -11.00 7.14
CA GLY A 56 -0.62 -10.88 5.75
C GLY A 56 -0.70 -9.42 5.25
N VAL A 57 -0.65 -8.45 6.15
CA VAL A 57 -0.70 -7.01 5.83
C VAL A 57 0.69 -6.37 5.95
N LEU A 58 1.43 -6.62 7.03
CA LEU A 58 2.70 -5.96 7.39
C LEU A 58 3.93 -6.85 7.25
N GLY A 59 3.76 -8.16 7.12
CA GLY A 59 4.86 -9.09 6.87
C GLY A 59 5.53 -8.79 5.52
N GLU A 60 6.72 -9.35 5.31
CA GLU A 60 7.52 -9.14 4.09
C GLU A 60 6.74 -9.57 2.83
N ASP A 61 6.04 -10.70 2.91
CA ASP A 61 5.12 -11.20 1.87
C ASP A 61 3.70 -10.60 1.96
N GLY A 62 3.46 -9.74 2.96
CA GLY A 62 2.20 -9.07 3.19
C GLY A 62 1.96 -7.93 2.20
N VAL A 63 0.71 -7.44 2.13
CA VAL A 63 0.32 -6.40 1.15
C VAL A 63 1.17 -5.13 1.26
N LEU A 64 1.45 -4.66 2.47
CA LEU A 64 2.32 -3.50 2.69
C LEU A 64 3.79 -3.89 2.57
N GLY A 65 4.18 -5.11 2.92
CA GLY A 65 5.53 -5.64 2.67
C GLY A 65 5.88 -5.54 1.19
N GLY A 66 5.14 -6.20 0.31
CA GLY A 66 5.38 -6.15 -1.14
C GLY A 66 5.14 -4.77 -1.79
N LEU A 67 4.34 -3.90 -1.18
CA LEU A 67 4.17 -2.52 -1.66
C LEU A 67 5.37 -1.63 -1.32
N LEU A 68 5.91 -1.78 -0.10
CA LEU A 68 6.98 -0.95 0.46
C LEU A 68 8.36 -1.61 0.40
N ASP A 69 8.44 -2.85 -0.10
CA ASP A 69 9.71 -3.50 -0.37
C ASP A 69 10.52 -2.57 -1.30
N GLY A 70 11.71 -2.19 -0.85
CA GLY A 70 12.56 -1.19 -1.50
C GLY A 70 12.39 0.28 -1.08
N VAL A 71 11.26 0.67 -0.46
CA VAL A 71 11.05 2.08 -0.02
C VAL A 71 11.74 2.39 1.31
N THR A 72 11.86 1.39 2.20
CA THR A 72 12.31 1.63 3.59
C THR A 72 13.83 1.59 3.77
N THR A 73 14.55 0.90 2.88
CA THR A 73 16.01 0.72 2.93
C THR A 73 16.76 1.80 2.15
N GLY A 74 16.07 2.60 1.32
CA GLY A 74 16.70 3.53 0.38
C GLY A 74 17.48 2.84 -0.75
N GLU A 75 17.49 1.51 -0.73
CA GLU A 75 17.90 0.63 -1.81
C GLU A 75 16.58 0.11 -2.35
N ALA A 76 16.11 0.71 -3.45
CA ALA A 76 15.08 0.11 -4.27
C ALA A 76 15.51 -1.34 -4.52
N THR A 77 14.87 -2.30 -3.85
CA THR A 77 14.86 -3.66 -4.33
C THR A 77 13.96 -3.61 -5.55
N ASP A 78 14.46 -4.09 -6.69
CA ASP A 78 13.78 -4.04 -8.00
C ASP A 78 12.43 -4.80 -8.05
N ASP A 79 11.97 -5.29 -6.88
CA ASP A 79 10.88 -6.24 -6.72
C ASP A 79 9.63 -5.60 -6.09
N GLY A 80 9.73 -4.38 -5.56
CA GLY A 80 8.60 -3.66 -4.96
C GLY A 80 7.68 -2.98 -5.97
N LEU A 81 6.36 -2.99 -5.72
CA LEU A 81 5.39 -2.30 -6.61
C LEU A 81 5.65 -0.80 -6.73
N LEU A 82 6.11 -0.15 -5.65
CA LEU A 82 6.47 1.27 -5.68
C LEU A 82 7.76 1.50 -6.45
N ASP A 83 8.69 0.54 -6.47
CA ASP A 83 9.90 0.66 -7.27
C ASP A 83 9.59 0.51 -8.77
N GLY A 84 8.79 -0.49 -9.16
CA GLY A 84 8.31 -0.60 -10.54
C GLY A 84 7.50 0.62 -11.03
N LEU A 85 6.99 1.45 -10.11
CA LEU A 85 6.29 2.69 -10.43
C LEU A 85 7.20 3.93 -10.44
N LEU A 86 8.03 4.10 -9.40
CA LEU A 86 8.79 5.32 -9.10
C LEU A 86 10.31 5.18 -9.22
N GLY A 87 10.81 3.95 -9.34
CA GLY A 87 12.23 3.65 -9.55
C GLY A 87 12.74 4.23 -10.86
N SER A 88 14.07 4.19 -11.06
CA SER A 88 14.72 4.76 -12.25
C SER A 88 14.28 4.12 -13.56
N ASP A 89 13.86 2.86 -13.50
CA ASP A 89 13.30 2.10 -14.62
C ASP A 89 11.77 1.93 -14.48
N GLY A 90 11.18 2.63 -13.51
CA GLY A 90 9.76 2.57 -13.23
C GLY A 90 8.91 3.25 -14.30
N ALA A 91 7.61 2.95 -14.27
CA ALA A 91 6.67 3.47 -15.26
C ALA A 91 6.60 5.01 -15.29
N LEU A 92 6.71 5.69 -14.13
CA LEU A 92 6.76 7.17 -14.12
C LEU A 92 8.10 7.70 -14.65
N ALA A 93 9.22 7.07 -14.31
CA ALA A 93 10.52 7.49 -14.86
C ALA A 93 10.52 7.38 -16.38
N THR A 94 9.99 6.29 -16.94
CA THR A 94 9.84 6.12 -18.38
C THR A 94 8.90 7.16 -19.01
N LEU A 95 7.82 7.53 -18.31
CA LEU A 95 6.86 8.53 -18.79
C LEU A 95 7.49 9.94 -18.85
N LEU A 96 8.31 10.31 -17.86
CA LEU A 96 8.89 11.65 -17.72
C LEU A 96 10.25 11.78 -18.42
N ASP A 97 11.17 10.88 -18.13
CA ASP A 97 12.60 10.98 -18.44
C ASP A 97 13.08 9.86 -19.39
N GLY A 98 12.16 9.06 -19.92
CA GLY A 98 12.48 7.92 -20.78
C GLY A 98 13.14 6.76 -20.03
N GLU A 99 13.37 5.66 -20.74
CA GLU A 99 13.98 4.45 -20.16
C GLU A 99 15.38 4.75 -19.62
N GLY A 100 15.64 4.42 -18.34
CA GLY A 100 16.92 4.69 -17.67
C GLY A 100 17.21 6.16 -17.35
N GLY A 101 16.19 7.03 -17.31
CA GLY A 101 16.32 8.42 -16.84
C GLY A 101 17.24 9.33 -17.67
N SER A 102 17.49 8.96 -18.94
CA SER A 102 18.47 9.63 -19.79
C SER A 102 17.92 10.01 -21.17
N GLY A 103 16.59 9.97 -21.34
CA GLY A 103 15.92 10.26 -22.60
C GLY A 103 14.78 11.26 -22.48
N GLU A 104 14.10 11.47 -23.61
CA GLU A 104 12.84 12.20 -23.68
C GLU A 104 11.73 11.19 -23.35
N GLY A 105 11.05 11.39 -22.21
CA GLY A 105 9.91 10.56 -21.86
C GLY A 105 8.78 10.71 -22.87
N THR A 106 7.82 9.79 -22.84
CA THR A 106 6.64 9.91 -23.72
C THR A 106 5.86 11.22 -23.51
N LEU A 107 5.94 11.81 -22.31
CA LEU A 107 5.34 13.12 -22.04
C LEU A 107 6.10 14.27 -22.70
N ASP A 108 7.39 14.12 -22.95
CA ASP A 108 8.20 15.09 -23.68
C ASP A 108 7.79 15.13 -25.16
N GLY A 109 7.55 13.97 -25.80
CA GLY A 109 6.98 13.95 -27.16
C GLY A 109 5.59 14.59 -27.28
N VAL A 110 4.86 14.77 -26.17
CA VAL A 110 3.56 15.47 -26.16
C VAL A 110 3.72 16.94 -25.81
N THR A 111 4.48 17.26 -24.75
CA THR A 111 4.51 18.60 -24.11
C THR A 111 5.87 19.29 -24.15
N GLY A 112 6.90 18.61 -24.61
CA GLY A 112 8.25 19.10 -24.79
C GLY A 112 8.39 20.07 -25.95
N GLU A 113 9.60 20.60 -26.10
CA GLU A 113 9.98 21.41 -27.26
C GLU A 113 9.91 20.51 -28.51
N ASP A 114 9.23 20.96 -29.57
CA ASP A 114 8.89 20.15 -30.75
C ASP A 114 7.91 18.97 -30.49
N GLY A 115 7.26 18.94 -29.33
CA GLY A 115 6.21 17.98 -29.01
C GLY A 115 4.87 18.29 -29.71
N LEU A 116 3.91 17.38 -29.63
CA LEU A 116 2.59 17.53 -30.27
C LEU A 116 1.86 18.84 -29.88
N VAL A 117 2.02 19.27 -28.63
CA VAL A 117 1.44 20.54 -28.16
C VAL A 117 2.13 21.73 -28.80
N ASP A 118 3.45 21.70 -28.99
CA ASP A 118 4.19 22.76 -29.67
C ASP A 118 3.85 22.80 -31.18
N ASP A 119 3.76 21.64 -31.83
CA ASP A 119 3.34 21.53 -33.22
C ASP A 119 1.95 22.13 -33.50
N VAL A 120 1.03 22.02 -32.54
CA VAL A 120 -0.34 22.52 -32.71
C VAL A 120 -0.50 23.95 -32.21
N LEU A 121 -0.02 24.23 -30.99
CA LEU A 121 -0.28 25.46 -30.24
C LEU A 121 0.95 26.37 -30.08
N GLY A 122 2.13 25.88 -30.44
CA GLY A 122 3.36 26.63 -30.38
C GLY A 122 3.36 27.85 -31.31
N PRO A 123 4.37 28.73 -31.17
CA PRO A 123 4.46 29.98 -31.93
C PRO A 123 4.48 29.76 -33.45
N ASN A 124 5.00 28.61 -33.89
CA ASN A 124 5.03 28.18 -35.29
C ASN A 124 4.02 27.06 -35.59
N GLY A 125 3.16 26.74 -34.63
CA GLY A 125 2.24 25.63 -34.73
C GLY A 125 1.07 25.89 -35.67
N LEU A 126 0.31 24.82 -35.94
CA LEU A 126 -0.81 24.83 -36.88
C LEU A 126 -1.83 25.94 -36.60
N VAL A 127 -2.15 26.19 -35.32
CA VAL A 127 -3.11 27.23 -34.93
C VAL A 127 -2.57 28.63 -35.22
N SER A 128 -1.29 28.87 -34.96
CA SER A 128 -0.62 30.14 -35.28
C SER A 128 -0.63 30.40 -36.79
N GLY A 129 -0.32 29.39 -37.60
CA GLY A 129 -0.38 29.49 -39.06
C GLY A 129 -1.78 29.77 -39.60
N LEU A 130 -2.80 29.11 -39.05
CA LEU A 130 -4.20 29.33 -39.45
C LEU A 130 -4.68 30.74 -39.06
N LEU A 131 -4.40 31.19 -37.84
CA LEU A 131 -4.78 32.53 -37.39
C LEU A 131 -4.03 33.61 -38.17
N GLY A 132 -2.72 33.44 -38.41
CA GLY A 132 -1.91 34.37 -39.18
C GLY A 132 -2.38 34.53 -40.63
N SER A 133 -2.69 33.41 -41.31
CA SER A 133 -3.23 33.43 -42.68
C SER A 133 -4.61 34.08 -42.78
N SER A 134 -5.47 33.89 -41.79
CA SER A 134 -6.79 34.53 -41.75
C SER A 134 -6.71 36.06 -41.60
N THR A 135 -5.70 36.58 -40.92
CA THR A 135 -5.47 38.03 -40.83
C THR A 135 -4.90 38.63 -42.12
N ASP A 136 -4.09 37.90 -42.88
CA ASP A 136 -3.58 38.39 -44.18
C ASP A 136 -4.68 38.43 -45.25
N GLU A 137 -5.66 37.52 -45.21
CA GLU A 137 -6.77 37.50 -46.17
C GLU A 137 -7.80 38.63 -45.94
N VAL A 138 -7.90 39.19 -44.73
CA VAL A 138 -8.83 40.29 -44.41
C VAL A 138 -8.25 41.68 -44.77
N VAL A 139 -6.94 41.78 -45.04
CA VAL A 139 -6.25 43.04 -45.35
C VAL A 139 -5.97 43.22 -46.85
N ALA A 140 -6.34 42.25 -47.70
CA ALA A 140 -6.29 42.33 -49.16
C ALA A 140 -7.65 42.71 -49.78
#